data_AF-A0A326TUP8-F1
#
_entry.id   AF-A0A326TUP8-F1
#
_cell.length_a   1.000
_cell.length_b   1.000
_cell.length_c   1.000
_cell.angle_alpha   90.00
_cell.angle_beta   90.00
_cell.angle_gamma   90.00
#
_symmetry.space_group_name_H-M   'P 1'
#
loop_
_entity.id
_entity.type
_entity.pdbx_description
1 polymer ?
#
loop_
_entity_poly.entity_id
_entity_poly.type
_entity_poly.pdbx_seq_one_letter_code
_entity_poly.pdbx_strand_id
1 'polypeptide(L)'
;MKKYVVELTAAQREELLHMISTGTAAARELTHARLLLKADQGPHGPAWSDAQIGEALEISVATVARVRKRCAERGVQEAILPAKASAMRTRRLDGSQEAYLIALACSAPPDGCVRWTLRLLANQLMELGYVEAISHETVRQVLLANELKPWIKKQWCIPTAPDAEFIYHMEDVLEVYTRPHDPARPLVCMTRLTPNCWPIPAIPCLWNQAKLGVKIMSMSVMVCVTCFWPANPWSARA
;
A
#
# COMPACT_ATOMS: atom_id res chain seq x y z
N MET A 1 0.05 17.43 -38.37
CA MET A 1 1.41 17.09 -37.91
C MET A 1 1.33 16.26 -36.64
N LYS A 2 2.22 15.27 -36.48
CA LYS A 2 2.29 14.42 -35.29
C LYS A 2 2.99 15.19 -34.15
N LYS A 3 2.30 15.45 -33.03
CA LYS A 3 2.84 16.25 -31.90
C LYS A 3 3.97 15.54 -31.11
N TYR A 4 3.95 14.21 -31.03
CA TYR A 4 4.90 13.42 -30.25
C TYR A 4 5.58 12.35 -31.11
N VAL A 5 6.79 12.61 -31.58
CA VAL A 5 7.58 11.64 -32.37
C VAL A 5 8.24 10.64 -31.42
N VAL A 6 8.32 9.38 -31.84
CA VAL A 6 9.03 8.32 -31.11
C VAL A 6 10.27 7.98 -31.92
N GLU A 7 11.44 8.18 -31.31
CA GLU A 7 12.74 7.79 -31.84
C GLU A 7 13.39 6.88 -30.80
N LEU A 8 13.66 5.64 -31.19
CA LEU A 8 14.29 4.67 -30.30
C LEU A 8 15.80 4.62 -30.58
N THR A 9 16.59 4.59 -29.51
CA THR A 9 18.01 4.25 -29.61
C THR A 9 18.18 2.75 -29.92
N ALA A 10 19.35 2.36 -30.45
CA ALA A 10 19.65 0.96 -30.73
C ALA A 10 19.49 0.07 -29.48
N ALA A 11 19.97 0.53 -28.31
CA ALA A 11 19.84 -0.20 -27.05
C ALA A 11 18.38 -0.36 -26.60
N GLN A 12 17.57 0.71 -26.68
CA GLN A 12 16.13 0.63 -26.35
C GLN A 12 15.39 -0.31 -27.29
N ARG A 13 15.72 -0.29 -28.58
CA ARG A 13 15.12 -1.18 -29.58
C ARG A 13 15.45 -2.65 -29.27
N GLU A 14 16.70 -2.94 -28.95
CA GLU A 14 17.15 -4.28 -28.57
C GLU A 14 16.46 -4.78 -27.30
N GLU A 15 16.31 -3.92 -26.29
CA GLU A 15 15.58 -4.24 -25.06
C GLU A 15 14.12 -4.63 -25.33
N LEU A 16 13.42 -3.89 -26.19
CA LEU A 16 12.04 -4.20 -26.57
C LEU A 16 11.94 -5.50 -27.38
N LEU A 17 12.89 -5.74 -28.28
CA LEU A 17 12.94 -6.99 -29.04
C LEU A 17 13.19 -8.19 -28.12
N HIS A 18 14.13 -8.05 -27.18
CA HIS A 18 14.41 -9.05 -26.17
C HIS A 18 13.17 -9.34 -25.32
N MET A 19 12.47 -8.30 -24.81
CA MET A 19 11.21 -8.44 -24.07
C MET A 19 10.13 -9.18 -24.85
N ILE A 20 10.00 -8.91 -26.16
CA ILE A 20 9.03 -9.61 -27.02
C ILE A 20 9.44 -11.07 -27.23
N SER A 21 10.74 -11.35 -27.37
CA SER A 21 11.25 -12.70 -27.60
C SER A 21 11.11 -13.62 -26.39
N THR A 22 11.25 -13.09 -25.17
CA THR A 22 11.11 -13.86 -23.92
C THR A 22 9.65 -14.18 -23.60
N GLY A 23 8.71 -13.29 -23.94
CA GLY A 23 7.27 -13.54 -23.84
C GLY A 23 6.71 -13.66 -22.42
N THR A 24 7.49 -13.30 -21.39
CA THR A 24 7.10 -13.44 -19.97
C THR A 24 6.36 -12.23 -19.40
N ALA A 25 6.35 -11.11 -20.12
CA ALA A 25 5.69 -9.87 -19.70
C ALA A 25 4.16 -9.91 -19.89
N ALA A 26 3.45 -9.01 -19.20
CA ALA A 26 1.99 -8.92 -19.34
C ALA A 26 1.59 -8.60 -20.79
N ALA A 27 0.46 -9.13 -21.25
CA ALA A 27 0.00 -8.95 -22.63
C ALA A 27 -0.04 -7.46 -23.07
N ARG A 28 -0.47 -6.57 -22.17
CA ARG A 28 -0.50 -5.12 -22.40
C ARG A 28 0.90 -4.54 -22.65
N GLU A 29 1.89 -4.96 -21.88
CA GLU A 29 3.28 -4.49 -21.99
C GLU A 29 3.87 -4.93 -23.33
N LEU A 30 3.67 -6.19 -23.71
CA LEU A 30 4.08 -6.72 -25.02
C LEU A 30 3.42 -5.96 -26.18
N THR A 31 2.13 -5.66 -26.08
CA THR A 31 1.42 -4.84 -27.09
C THR A 31 2.00 -3.43 -27.18
N HIS A 32 2.31 -2.79 -26.04
CA HIS A 32 2.92 -1.47 -26.02
C HIS A 32 4.36 -1.49 -26.56
N ALA A 33 5.15 -2.53 -26.28
CA ALA A 33 6.48 -2.70 -26.85
C ALA A 33 6.42 -2.84 -28.39
N ARG A 34 5.51 -3.68 -28.91
CA ARG A 34 5.27 -3.82 -30.36
C ARG A 34 4.82 -2.50 -30.99
N LEU A 35 3.97 -1.73 -30.30
CA LEU A 35 3.51 -0.42 -30.72
C LEU A 35 4.68 0.55 -30.88
N LEU A 36 5.57 0.65 -29.89
CA LEU A 36 6.73 1.53 -29.95
C LEU A 36 7.71 1.15 -31.06
N LEU A 37 7.98 -0.15 -31.25
CA LEU A 37 8.83 -0.63 -32.35
C LEU A 37 8.27 -0.31 -33.74
N LYS A 38 6.94 -0.32 -33.90
CA LYS A 38 6.27 0.05 -35.16
C LYS A 38 6.16 1.57 -35.34
N ALA A 39 6.03 2.32 -34.25
CA ALA A 39 5.93 3.78 -34.24
C ALA A 39 7.27 4.50 -34.40
N ASP A 40 8.38 3.77 -34.19
CA ASP A 40 9.75 4.26 -34.29
C ASP A 40 10.00 4.94 -35.64
N GLN A 41 10.35 6.22 -35.60
CA GLN A 41 10.73 7.07 -36.73
C GLN A 41 12.26 7.25 -36.82
N GLY A 42 13.02 6.58 -35.95
CA GLY A 42 14.48 6.58 -36.01
C GLY A 42 15.04 5.81 -37.21
N PRO A 43 16.38 5.74 -37.35
CA PRO A 43 17.06 5.15 -38.51
C PRO A 43 16.69 3.68 -38.80
N HIS A 44 16.25 2.96 -37.78
CA HIS A 44 15.92 1.53 -37.85
C HIS A 44 14.41 1.26 -37.70
N GLY A 45 13.61 2.33 -37.65
CA GLY A 45 12.17 2.29 -37.41
C GLY A 45 11.35 2.29 -38.70
N PRO A 46 10.25 1.54 -38.78
CA PRO A 46 9.42 1.50 -39.98
C PRO A 46 8.47 2.71 -40.10
N ALA A 47 8.44 3.61 -39.12
CA ALA A 47 7.69 4.87 -39.12
C ALA A 47 6.19 4.74 -39.45
N TRP A 48 5.52 3.70 -38.95
CA TRP A 48 4.11 3.45 -39.26
C TRP A 48 3.19 4.60 -38.82
N SER A 49 2.08 4.75 -39.55
CA SER A 49 0.99 5.66 -39.15
C SER A 49 0.20 5.10 -37.97
N ASP A 50 -0.44 5.97 -37.18
CA ASP A 50 -1.21 5.51 -36.01
C ASP A 50 -2.39 4.61 -36.39
N ALA A 51 -2.95 4.80 -37.59
CA ALA A 51 -3.99 3.95 -38.16
C ALA A 51 -3.46 2.55 -38.50
N GLN A 52 -2.30 2.45 -39.15
CA GLN A 52 -1.67 1.15 -39.44
C GLN A 52 -1.28 0.38 -38.18
N ILE A 53 -0.80 1.09 -37.16
CA ILE A 53 -0.45 0.47 -35.87
C ILE A 53 -1.70 0.01 -35.14
N GLY A 54 -2.76 0.82 -35.15
CA GLY A 54 -4.05 0.47 -34.55
C GLY A 54 -4.65 -0.79 -35.18
N GLU A 55 -4.64 -0.87 -36.51
CA GLU A 55 -5.11 -2.03 -37.26
C GLU A 55 -4.28 -3.28 -36.94
N ALA A 56 -2.96 -3.19 -37.06
CA ALA A 56 -2.07 -4.34 -36.91
C ALA A 56 -1.99 -4.92 -35.49
N LEU A 57 -2.36 -4.14 -34.47
CA LEU A 57 -2.32 -4.55 -33.06
C LEU A 57 -3.72 -4.62 -32.43
N GLU A 58 -4.78 -4.41 -33.20
CA GLU A 58 -6.17 -4.41 -32.74
C GLU A 58 -6.42 -3.44 -31.55
N ILE A 59 -5.80 -2.25 -31.62
CA ILE A 59 -5.92 -1.22 -30.58
C ILE A 59 -6.43 0.10 -31.15
N SER A 60 -7.12 0.88 -30.32
CA SER A 60 -7.60 2.19 -30.75
C SER A 60 -6.46 3.16 -31.03
N VAL A 61 -6.63 3.99 -32.07
CA VAL A 61 -5.70 5.08 -32.43
C VAL A 61 -5.42 6.01 -31.25
N ALA A 62 -6.42 6.23 -30.37
CA ALA A 62 -6.27 6.99 -29.14
C ALA A 62 -5.29 6.34 -28.14
N THR A 63 -5.18 5.02 -28.11
CA THR A 63 -4.19 4.30 -27.31
C THR A 63 -2.79 4.50 -27.90
N VAL A 64 -2.65 4.40 -29.23
CA VAL A 64 -1.38 4.68 -29.93
C VAL A 64 -0.87 6.08 -29.63
N ALA A 65 -1.74 7.09 -29.76
CA ALA A 65 -1.40 8.47 -29.45
C ALA A 65 -0.97 8.66 -27.98
N ARG A 66 -1.66 8.00 -27.03
CA ARG A 66 -1.33 8.08 -25.59
C ARG A 66 0.01 7.43 -25.26
N VAL A 67 0.30 6.26 -25.84
CA VAL A 67 1.58 5.56 -25.62
C VAL A 67 2.74 6.34 -26.22
N ARG A 68 2.59 6.86 -27.44
CA ARG A 68 3.60 7.75 -28.06
C ARG A 68 3.87 9.00 -27.23
N LYS A 69 2.80 9.67 -26.76
CA LYS A 69 2.92 10.82 -25.87
C LYS A 69 3.70 10.47 -24.60
N ARG A 70 3.37 9.35 -23.96
CA ARG A 70 4.04 8.91 -22.74
C ARG A 70 5.51 8.58 -22.97
N CYS A 71 5.83 7.94 -24.08
CA CYS A 71 7.21 7.65 -24.47
C CYS A 71 8.03 8.94 -24.66
N ALA A 72 7.46 9.94 -25.34
CA ALA A 72 8.13 11.22 -25.55
C ALA A 72 8.30 12.05 -24.26
N GLU A 73 7.33 12.00 -23.34
CA GLU A 73 7.37 12.80 -22.10
C GLU A 73 8.12 12.14 -20.94
N ARG A 74 8.10 10.80 -20.85
CA ARG A 74 8.53 10.04 -19.67
C ARG A 74 9.49 8.88 -19.99
N GLY A 75 9.79 8.64 -21.26
CA GLY A 75 10.65 7.56 -21.70
C GLY A 75 9.94 6.22 -21.98
N VAL A 76 10.70 5.28 -22.54
CA VAL A 76 10.22 3.99 -23.05
C VAL A 76 9.63 3.10 -21.95
N GLN A 77 10.30 3.00 -20.80
CA GLN A 77 9.87 2.13 -19.71
C GLN A 77 8.50 2.55 -19.14
N GLU A 78 8.32 3.85 -18.87
CA GLU A 78 7.04 4.40 -18.41
C GLU A 78 5.93 4.28 -19.46
N ALA A 79 6.27 4.27 -20.75
CA ALA A 79 5.31 4.07 -21.85
C ALA A 79 4.69 2.65 -21.86
N ILE A 80 5.50 1.66 -21.50
CA ILE A 80 5.13 0.24 -21.51
C ILE A 80 4.37 -0.11 -20.25
N LEU A 81 4.88 0.34 -19.10
CA LEU A 81 4.31 0.00 -17.80
C LEU A 81 2.92 0.63 -17.60
N PRO A 82 2.03 -0.05 -16.86
CA PRO A 82 0.78 0.54 -16.42
C PRO A 82 1.09 1.81 -15.61
N ALA A 83 0.25 2.85 -15.81
CA ALA A 83 0.40 4.05 -15.01
C ALA A 83 0.24 3.66 -13.53
N LYS A 84 1.22 4.01 -12.70
CA LYS A 84 1.06 3.88 -11.25
C LYS A 84 -0.23 4.60 -10.87
N ALA A 85 -1.09 3.91 -10.12
CA ALA A 85 -2.25 4.57 -9.54
C ALA A 85 -1.73 5.81 -8.81
N SER A 86 -2.19 7.00 -9.21
CA SER A 86 -1.81 8.21 -8.50
C SER A 86 -2.15 8.00 -7.03
N ALA A 87 -1.16 8.15 -6.17
CA ALA A 87 -1.30 7.87 -4.75
C ALA A 87 -2.55 8.55 -4.20
N MET A 88 -3.27 7.73 -3.46
CA MET A 88 -4.59 7.87 -2.85
C MET A 88 -4.88 9.24 -2.22
N ARG A 89 -6.19 9.56 -2.24
CA ARG A 89 -6.90 10.45 -1.32
C ARG A 89 -6.16 10.57 0.03
N THR A 90 -5.74 11.77 0.39
CA THR A 90 -5.12 12.04 1.71
C THR A 90 -6.02 11.49 2.80
N ARG A 91 -5.45 10.66 3.70
CA ARG A 91 -6.20 10.13 4.84
C ARG A 91 -6.65 11.31 5.70
N ARG A 92 -7.88 11.24 6.21
CA ARG A 92 -8.47 12.27 7.09
C ARG A 92 -7.92 12.20 8.52
N LEU A 93 -7.40 11.04 8.89
CA LEU A 93 -6.68 10.81 10.13
C LEU A 93 -5.23 10.49 9.78
N ASP A 94 -4.30 11.09 10.50
CA ASP A 94 -2.90 10.70 10.49
C ASP A 94 -2.67 9.44 11.36
N GLY A 95 -1.46 8.89 11.32
CA GLY A 95 -1.13 7.69 12.10
C GLY A 95 -1.25 7.87 13.61
N SER A 96 -0.99 9.07 14.14
CA SER A 96 -1.10 9.38 15.57
C SER A 96 -2.56 9.47 16.02
N GLN A 97 -3.41 10.11 15.23
CA GLN A 97 -4.84 10.25 15.46
C GLN A 97 -5.55 8.89 15.31
N GLU A 98 -5.11 8.05 14.36
CA GLU A 98 -5.58 6.66 14.24
C GLU A 98 -5.21 5.84 15.48
N ALA A 99 -3.95 5.91 15.95
CA ALA A 99 -3.50 5.20 17.16
C ALA A 99 -4.30 5.64 18.40
N TYR A 100 -4.55 6.94 18.53
CA TYR A 100 -5.35 7.47 19.62
C TYR A 100 -6.80 6.99 19.56
N LEU A 101 -7.43 7.02 18.38
CA LEU A 101 -8.78 6.48 18.18
C LEU A 101 -8.87 5.00 18.56
N ILE A 102 -7.85 4.20 18.21
CA ILE A 102 -7.79 2.78 18.58
C ILE A 102 -7.69 2.61 20.09
N ALA A 103 -6.79 3.34 20.74
CA ALA A 103 -6.63 3.30 22.19
C ALA A 103 -7.94 3.68 22.91
N LEU A 104 -8.58 4.76 22.47
CA LEU A 104 -9.85 5.23 22.99
C LEU A 104 -10.97 4.20 22.80
N ALA A 105 -11.06 3.59 21.61
CA ALA A 105 -12.10 2.60 21.34
C ALA A 105 -11.94 1.32 22.19
N CYS A 106 -10.71 1.03 22.63
CA CYS A 106 -10.38 -0.09 23.53
C CYS A 106 -10.46 0.27 25.02
N SER A 107 -10.68 1.53 25.40
CA SER A 107 -10.81 1.96 26.79
C SER A 107 -12.23 1.82 27.33
N ALA A 108 -12.42 2.08 28.63
CA ALA A 108 -13.76 2.20 29.21
C ALA A 108 -14.50 3.40 28.58
N PRO A 109 -15.80 3.25 28.26
CA PRO A 109 -16.64 4.37 27.82
C PRO A 109 -16.83 5.40 28.95
N PRO A 110 -17.16 6.66 28.62
CA PRO A 110 -17.38 7.69 29.62
C PRO A 110 -18.61 7.39 30.49
N ASP A 111 -18.64 8.03 31.66
CA ASP A 111 -19.69 7.83 32.66
C ASP A 111 -21.10 8.03 32.06
N GLY A 112 -22.01 7.12 32.40
CA GLY A 112 -23.37 7.10 31.85
C GLY A 112 -23.53 6.39 30.51
N CYS A 113 -22.44 5.92 29.88
CA CYS A 113 -22.49 5.15 28.64
C CYS A 113 -22.09 3.69 28.84
N VAL A 114 -22.91 2.76 28.32
CA VAL A 114 -22.62 1.30 28.41
C VAL A 114 -21.53 0.85 27.43
N ARG A 115 -21.35 1.56 26.31
CA ARG A 115 -20.37 1.21 25.26
C ARG A 115 -20.00 2.42 24.40
N TRP A 116 -18.85 2.36 23.75
CA TRP A 116 -18.49 3.28 22.67
C TRP A 116 -19.42 3.11 21.47
N THR A 117 -20.00 4.23 21.01
CA THR A 117 -20.65 4.30 19.69
C THR A 117 -19.76 5.08 18.73
N LEU A 118 -19.91 4.86 17.42
CA LEU A 118 -19.08 5.56 16.41
C LEU A 118 -19.20 7.08 16.49
N ARG A 119 -20.41 7.59 16.80
CA ARG A 119 -20.64 9.04 16.99
C ARG A 119 -20.00 9.55 18.27
N LEU A 120 -20.04 8.76 19.34
CA LEU A 120 -19.44 9.12 20.61
C LEU A 120 -17.91 9.14 20.51
N LEU A 121 -17.31 8.19 19.79
CA LEU A 121 -15.87 8.21 19.46
C LEU A 121 -15.49 9.43 18.61
N ALA A 122 -16.29 9.76 17.60
CA ALA A 122 -16.07 10.94 16.77
C ALA A 122 -16.13 12.24 17.59
N ASN A 123 -17.13 12.38 18.47
CA ASN A 123 -17.28 13.54 19.34
C ASN A 123 -16.13 13.64 20.34
N GLN A 124 -15.74 12.53 20.96
CA GLN A 124 -14.64 12.50 21.92
C GLN A 124 -13.31 12.92 21.27
N LEU A 125 -13.04 12.50 20.02
CA LEU A 125 -11.87 12.93 19.27
C LEU A 125 -11.85 14.45 19.01
N MET A 126 -13.03 15.05 18.77
CA MET A 126 -13.16 16.50 18.58
C MET A 126 -13.01 17.25 19.91
N GLU A 127 -13.65 16.78 20.99
CA GLU A 127 -13.58 17.37 22.33
C GLU A 127 -12.15 17.42 22.88
N LEU A 128 -11.37 16.39 22.61
CA LEU A 128 -9.97 16.30 23.03
C LEU A 128 -9.01 17.07 22.11
N GLY A 129 -9.50 17.69 21.04
CA GLY A 129 -8.72 18.55 20.16
C GLY A 129 -7.82 17.82 19.16
N TYR A 130 -7.99 16.51 18.97
CA TYR A 130 -7.18 15.74 18.01
C TYR A 130 -7.57 16.01 16.55
N VAL A 131 -8.84 16.33 16.28
CA VAL A 131 -9.37 16.62 14.93
C VAL A 131 -10.41 17.73 14.98
N GLU A 132 -10.37 18.68 14.06
CA GLU A 132 -11.36 19.78 13.98
C GLU A 132 -12.77 19.29 13.63
N ALA A 133 -12.87 18.32 12.71
CA ALA A 133 -14.14 17.71 12.33
C ALA A 133 -13.92 16.31 11.73
N ILE A 134 -14.67 15.32 12.22
CA ILE A 134 -14.62 13.95 11.69
C ILE A 134 -16.01 13.34 11.53
N SER A 135 -16.22 12.61 10.43
CA SER A 135 -17.42 11.80 10.25
C SER A 135 -17.30 10.48 10.99
N HIS A 136 -18.39 10.04 11.61
CA HIS A 136 -18.49 8.69 12.20
C HIS A 136 -18.21 7.57 11.18
N GLU A 137 -18.38 7.83 9.87
CA GLU A 137 -17.99 6.86 8.83
C GLU A 137 -16.48 6.76 8.69
N THR A 138 -15.73 7.84 8.87
CA THR A 138 -14.25 7.81 8.91
C THR A 138 -13.77 6.94 10.08
N VAL A 139 -14.37 7.11 11.25
CA VAL A 139 -14.10 6.28 12.43
C VAL A 139 -14.39 4.80 12.12
N ARG A 140 -15.55 4.51 11.51
CA ARG A 140 -15.90 3.13 11.11
C ARG A 140 -14.88 2.53 10.15
N GLN A 141 -14.47 3.27 9.13
CA GLN A 141 -13.50 2.80 8.13
C GLN A 141 -12.13 2.53 8.76
N VAL A 142 -11.67 3.37 9.68
CA VAL A 142 -10.41 3.14 10.41
C VAL A 142 -10.50 1.89 11.29
N LEU A 143 -11.58 1.74 12.07
CA LEU A 143 -11.76 0.55 12.90
C LEU A 143 -11.89 -0.72 12.05
N LEU A 144 -12.57 -0.65 10.89
CA LEU A 144 -12.70 -1.77 9.97
C LEU A 144 -11.36 -2.13 9.32
N ALA A 145 -10.57 -1.15 8.91
CA ALA A 145 -9.25 -1.34 8.31
C ALA A 145 -8.26 -1.99 9.29
N ASN A 146 -8.39 -1.70 10.60
CA ASN A 146 -7.63 -2.32 11.67
C ASN A 146 -8.26 -3.62 12.20
N GLU A 147 -9.34 -4.10 11.59
CA GLU A 147 -10.09 -5.30 12.00
C GLU A 147 -10.60 -5.24 13.46
N LEU A 148 -10.75 -4.05 14.02
CA LEU A 148 -11.18 -3.83 15.39
C LEU A 148 -12.69 -3.91 15.50
N LYS A 149 -13.16 -4.66 16.50
CA LYS A 149 -14.58 -4.71 16.89
C LYS A 149 -14.72 -4.56 18.41
N PRO A 150 -14.43 -3.37 18.98
CA PRO A 150 -14.37 -3.20 20.43
C PRO A 150 -15.70 -3.48 21.14
N TRP A 151 -16.82 -3.28 20.45
CA TRP A 151 -18.16 -3.60 20.95
C TRP A 151 -18.51 -5.10 20.92
N ILE A 152 -17.65 -5.96 20.37
CA ILE A 152 -17.87 -7.42 20.26
C ILE A 152 -16.73 -8.20 20.93
N LYS A 153 -15.49 -7.77 20.78
CA LYS A 153 -14.29 -8.47 21.24
C LYS A 153 -13.55 -7.62 22.25
N LYS A 154 -13.32 -8.16 23.45
CA LYS A 154 -12.33 -7.60 24.37
C LYS A 154 -10.94 -7.94 23.83
N GLN A 155 -10.20 -6.92 23.41
CA GLN A 155 -8.83 -7.00 22.95
C GLN A 155 -7.99 -6.17 23.91
N TRP A 156 -6.87 -6.72 24.36
CA TRP A 156 -5.97 -6.04 25.30
C TRP A 156 -4.92 -5.30 24.49
N CYS A 157 -4.76 -4.01 24.74
CA CYS A 157 -3.63 -3.24 24.24
C CYS A 157 -2.90 -2.63 25.43
N ILE A 158 -1.58 -2.86 25.48
CA ILE A 158 -0.58 -2.27 26.37
C ILE A 158 -0.73 -2.72 27.85
N PRO A 159 0.38 -3.09 28.52
CA PRO A 159 0.35 -3.38 29.96
C PRO A 159 -0.27 -2.23 30.74
N THR A 160 -1.09 -2.53 31.76
CA THR A 160 -1.74 -1.49 32.60
C THR A 160 -0.74 -0.61 33.35
N ALA A 161 0.49 -1.10 33.52
CA ALA A 161 1.64 -0.39 34.04
C ALA A 161 2.85 -0.78 33.18
N PRO A 162 3.06 -0.13 32.02
CA PRO A 162 4.21 -0.42 31.17
C PRO A 162 5.48 0.12 31.86
N ASP A 163 6.58 -0.63 31.76
CA ASP A 163 7.87 -0.12 32.18
C ASP A 163 8.37 0.97 31.22
N ALA A 164 9.30 1.80 31.70
CA ALA A 164 9.83 2.91 30.90
C ALA A 164 10.53 2.43 29.62
N GLU A 165 11.11 1.23 29.65
CA GLU A 165 11.77 0.59 28.51
C GLU A 165 10.76 0.21 27.41
N PHE A 166 9.61 -0.36 27.79
CA PHE A 166 8.52 -0.64 26.85
C PHE A 166 7.96 0.63 26.21
N ILE A 167 7.74 1.69 27.00
CA ILE A 167 7.23 2.97 26.48
C ILE A 167 8.21 3.54 25.45
N TYR A 168 9.50 3.56 25.77
CA TYR A 168 10.54 4.07 24.85
C TYR A 168 10.53 3.35 23.50
N HIS A 169 10.51 2.01 23.51
CA HIS A 169 10.47 1.23 22.28
C HIS A 169 9.16 1.37 21.52
N MET A 170 8.04 1.54 22.23
CA MET A 170 6.74 1.79 21.60
C MET A 170 6.71 3.15 20.92
N GLU A 171 7.23 4.20 21.56
CA GLU A 171 7.32 5.55 20.99
C GLU A 171 8.19 5.59 19.73
N ASP A 172 9.34 4.90 19.76
CA ASP A 172 10.23 4.76 18.58
C ASP A 172 9.50 4.14 17.39
N VAL A 173 8.66 3.11 17.61
CA VAL A 173 7.84 2.51 16.56
C VAL A 173 6.75 3.46 16.06
N LEU A 174 6.05 4.17 16.95
CA LEU A 174 4.98 5.10 16.58
C LEU A 174 5.53 6.29 15.76
N GLU A 175 6.74 6.75 16.04
CA GLU A 175 7.40 7.80 15.26
C GLU A 175 7.56 7.40 13.78
N VAL A 176 7.78 6.11 13.50
CA VAL A 176 7.87 5.64 12.10
C VAL A 176 6.56 5.86 11.34
N TYR A 177 5.41 5.74 12.00
CA TYR A 177 4.08 5.93 11.40
C TYR A 177 3.68 7.40 11.23
N THR A 178 4.32 8.33 11.95
CA THR A 178 4.05 9.77 11.82
C THR A 178 4.92 10.45 10.75
N ARG A 179 5.94 9.75 10.24
CA ARG A 179 6.82 10.29 9.19
C ARG A 179 6.04 10.61 7.92
N PRO A 180 6.35 11.75 7.26
CA PRO A 180 5.78 12.04 5.95
C PRO A 180 6.18 10.94 4.96
N HIS A 181 5.24 10.56 4.10
CA HIS A 181 5.46 9.51 3.12
C HIS A 181 6.59 9.90 2.16
N ASP A 182 7.68 9.14 2.18
CA ASP A 182 8.83 9.28 1.28
C ASP A 182 8.87 8.10 0.29
N PRO A 183 8.73 8.33 -1.03
CA PRO A 183 8.83 7.28 -2.04
C PRO A 183 10.18 6.55 -2.07
N ALA A 184 11.27 7.20 -1.64
CA ALA A 184 12.60 6.59 -1.55
C ALA A 184 12.78 5.76 -0.26
N ARG A 185 11.90 5.96 0.74
CA ARG A 185 11.92 5.28 2.03
C ARG A 185 10.50 4.84 2.42
N PRO A 186 9.94 3.84 1.71
CA PRO A 186 8.57 3.41 1.97
C PRO A 186 8.45 2.79 3.37
N LEU A 187 7.36 3.12 4.06
CA LEU A 187 6.96 2.43 5.28
C LEU A 187 6.54 0.99 4.93
N VAL A 188 7.28 0.00 5.41
CA VAL A 188 7.01 -1.42 5.18
C VAL A 188 6.79 -2.13 6.51
N CYS A 189 5.59 -2.69 6.71
CA CYS A 189 5.34 -3.60 7.82
C CYS A 189 5.83 -5.00 7.47
N MET A 190 6.81 -5.51 8.21
CA MET A 190 7.25 -6.91 8.09
C MET A 190 6.51 -7.79 9.10
N THR A 191 5.52 -8.52 8.62
CA THR A 191 4.90 -9.61 9.38
C THR A 191 5.43 -10.94 8.85
N ARG A 192 6.16 -11.69 9.68
CA ARG A 192 6.60 -13.05 9.34
C ARG A 192 5.39 -13.99 9.45
N LEU A 193 4.66 -14.16 8.35
CA LEU A 193 3.79 -15.31 8.15
C LEU A 193 4.64 -16.45 7.58
N THR A 194 4.39 -17.68 8.02
CA THR A 194 5.08 -18.93 7.66
C THR A 194 5.22 -19.16 6.14
N PRO A 195 6.16 -20.03 5.69
CA PRO A 195 6.91 -19.84 4.46
C PRO A 195 6.09 -20.22 3.24
N ASN A 196 5.44 -19.25 2.65
CA ASN A 196 5.10 -19.22 1.23
C ASN A 196 4.68 -17.79 0.92
N CYS A 197 5.64 -16.88 0.71
CA CYS A 197 5.43 -15.67 -0.08
C CYS A 197 6.74 -14.94 -0.37
N TRP A 198 6.85 -14.55 -1.64
CA TRP A 198 7.82 -13.63 -2.22
C TRP A 198 7.73 -12.23 -1.57
N PRO A 199 8.76 -11.38 -1.69
CA PRO A 199 8.72 -10.02 -1.15
C PRO A 199 7.62 -9.21 -1.85
N ILE A 200 6.52 -8.94 -1.13
CA ILE A 200 5.46 -8.04 -1.57
C ILE A 200 5.85 -6.62 -1.13
N PRO A 201 6.06 -5.65 -2.04
CA PRO A 201 6.14 -4.25 -1.65
C PRO A 201 4.79 -3.84 -1.05
N ALA A 202 4.81 -3.08 0.05
CA ALA A 202 3.60 -2.67 0.76
C ALA A 202 2.58 -2.00 -0.17
N ILE A 203 1.67 -2.79 -0.73
CA ILE A 203 0.46 -2.35 -1.43
C ILE A 203 -0.63 -2.31 -0.37
N PRO A 204 -1.37 -1.19 -0.22
CA PRO A 204 -2.47 -1.10 0.73
C PRO A 204 -3.53 -2.17 0.42
N CYS A 205 -3.88 -2.90 1.48
CA CYS A 205 -4.78 -4.04 1.59
C CYS A 205 -5.97 -4.01 0.62
N LEU A 206 -5.82 -4.68 -0.51
CA LEU A 206 -6.89 -5.49 -1.09
C LEU A 206 -6.56 -6.91 -0.65
N TRP A 207 -7.49 -7.62 -0.02
CA TRP A 207 -7.87 -8.97 -0.44
C TRP A 207 -9.02 -9.46 0.43
N ASN A 208 -10.12 -9.75 -0.27
CA ASN A 208 -11.33 -10.36 0.24
C ASN A 208 -11.25 -11.87 -0.05
N GLN A 209 -11.85 -12.66 0.84
CA GLN A 209 -12.19 -14.09 0.74
C GLN A 209 -11.07 -15.13 0.89
N ALA A 210 -11.14 -15.91 1.97
CA ALA A 210 -11.71 -17.28 1.90
C ALA A 210 -11.93 -17.85 3.31
N LYS A 211 -13.14 -18.42 3.51
CA LYS A 211 -13.51 -19.26 4.65
C LYS A 211 -12.67 -20.54 4.62
N LEU A 212 -12.06 -20.93 5.74
CA LEU A 212 -11.97 -22.32 6.19
C LEU A 212 -11.86 -22.32 7.72
N GLY A 213 -12.70 -23.12 8.37
CA GLY A 213 -12.75 -23.24 9.81
C GLY A 213 -11.47 -23.84 10.38
N VAL A 214 -11.22 -23.50 11.65
CA VAL A 214 -10.14 -23.93 12.57
C VAL A 214 -8.99 -22.93 12.74
N LYS A 215 -9.11 -22.22 13.88
CA LYS A 215 -8.09 -21.65 14.79
C LYS A 215 -6.77 -21.18 14.18
N ILE A 216 -6.72 -19.90 13.82
CA ILE A 216 -5.47 -19.14 13.76
C ILE A 216 -5.63 -17.91 14.66
N MET A 217 -4.66 -17.78 15.56
CA MET A 217 -4.50 -16.74 16.56
C MET A 217 -4.35 -15.39 15.85
N SER A 218 -5.26 -14.45 16.11
CA SER A 218 -5.13 -13.07 15.67
C SER A 218 -3.98 -12.45 16.45
N MET A 219 -2.83 -12.37 15.79
CA MET A 219 -1.59 -11.82 16.29
C MET A 219 -1.19 -10.68 15.35
N SER A 220 -1.89 -9.56 15.48
CA SER A 220 -1.53 -8.28 14.84
C SER A 220 -1.68 -7.18 15.87
N VAL A 221 -0.89 -7.27 16.93
CA VAL A 221 -0.11 -6.23 17.63
C VAL A 221 0.53 -6.98 18.79
N MET A 222 1.61 -7.69 18.51
CA MET A 222 2.52 -8.13 19.56
C MET A 222 3.91 -7.98 18.96
N VAL A 223 4.54 -6.85 19.27
CA VAL A 223 5.98 -6.67 19.08
C VAL A 223 6.61 -7.73 19.97
N CYS A 224 7.01 -8.84 19.37
CA CYS A 224 7.73 -9.90 20.05
C CYS A 224 9.19 -9.44 20.13
N VAL A 225 9.51 -8.59 21.12
CA VAL A 225 10.88 -8.41 21.60
C VAL A 225 11.24 -9.64 22.42
N THR A 226 11.52 -10.76 21.76
CA THR A 226 12.09 -11.96 22.40
C THR A 226 13.32 -12.47 21.64
N CYS A 227 13.99 -11.58 20.92
CA CYS A 227 15.24 -11.92 20.24
C CYS A 227 16.38 -11.02 20.72
N PHE A 228 16.53 -10.74 22.02
CA PHE A 228 17.80 -10.26 22.58
C PHE A 228 17.90 -10.36 24.13
N TRP A 229 17.68 -11.53 24.75
CA TRP A 229 18.39 -11.85 26.01
C TRP A 229 18.47 -13.36 26.29
N PRO A 230 19.66 -13.96 26.43
CA PRO A 230 19.83 -15.26 27.08
C PRO A 230 19.66 -15.16 28.60
N ALA A 231 19.32 -16.31 29.20
CA ALA A 231 19.30 -16.62 30.63
C ALA A 231 17.96 -16.41 31.37
N ASN A 232 17.22 -17.51 31.39
CA ASN A 232 16.15 -17.87 32.31
C ASN A 232 16.73 -18.13 33.72
N PRO A 233 16.22 -17.51 34.81
CA PRO A 233 16.54 -17.99 36.15
C PRO A 233 15.28 -18.13 37.03
N TRP A 234 14.26 -18.87 36.60
CA TRP A 234 13.20 -19.31 37.53
C TRP A 234 12.90 -20.80 37.36
N SER A 235 13.91 -21.62 37.66
CA SER A 235 13.74 -23.01 38.11
C SER A 235 14.27 -23.12 39.55
N ALA A 236 13.46 -22.77 40.53
CA ALA A 236 13.70 -23.17 41.93
C ALA A 236 12.42 -23.01 42.77
N ARG A 237 11.85 -24.17 43.17
CA ARG A 237 11.19 -24.49 44.46
C ARG A 237 9.98 -23.62 44.90
N ALA A 238 8.88 -24.14 45.42
CA ALA A 238 8.47 -25.46 45.92
C ALA A 238 6.95 -25.57 45.82
#